data_AF-A0A7J4XN50-F1
#
_entry.id   AF-A0A7J4XN50-F1
#
_cell.length_a   1.000
_cell.length_b   1.000
_cell.length_c   1.000
_cell.angle_alpha   90.00
_cell.angle_beta   90.00
_cell.angle_gamma   90.00
#
_symmetry.space_group_name_H-M   'P 1'
#
loop_
_entity.id
_entity.type
_entity.pdbx_description
1 polymer ?
#
loop_
_entity_poly.entity_id
_entity_poly.type
_entity_poly.pdbx_seq_one_letter_code
_entity_poly.pdbx_strand_id
1 'polypeptide(L)'
;MADLFNIRVLQHDTEDQIRISSAFPVDNLDQAEKGVIAGYEEDTAWCGGFKAACEKYYKRIAIVSADTLEVIRLIYSTNEKEG
;
A
#
# COMPACT_ATOMS: atom_id res chain seq x y z
N MET A 1 -0.12 -26.42 -6.30
CA MET A 1 0.07 -25.53 -5.13
C MET A 1 0.13 -24.13 -5.69
N ALA A 2 -0.66 -23.19 -5.17
CA ALA A 2 -0.38 -21.79 -5.46
C ALA A 2 0.93 -21.43 -4.74
N ASP A 3 1.90 -20.88 -5.46
CA ASP A 3 3.10 -20.35 -4.84
C ASP A 3 2.71 -19.15 -3.99
N LEU A 4 2.66 -19.36 -2.67
CA LEU A 4 2.46 -18.29 -1.70
C LEU A 4 3.76 -17.49 -1.63
N PHE A 5 3.65 -16.18 -1.75
CA PHE A 5 4.75 -15.26 -1.53
C PHE A 5 4.36 -14.26 -0.43
N ASN A 6 5.37 -13.80 0.31
CA ASN A 6 5.15 -12.90 1.44
C ASN A 6 5.27 -11.46 0.97
N ILE A 7 4.29 -10.63 1.34
CA ILE A 7 4.30 -9.20 1.05
C ILE A 7 4.23 -8.37 2.32
N ARG A 8 4.57 -7.10 2.19
CA ARG A 8 4.32 -6.04 3.18
C ARG A 8 3.72 -4.83 2.48
N VAL A 9 3.04 -3.98 3.23
CA VAL A 9 2.56 -2.68 2.76
C VAL A 9 3.55 -1.63 3.23
N LEU A 10 4.15 -0.91 2.28
CA LEU A 10 4.93 0.29 2.50
C LEU A 10 4.00 1.49 2.44
N GLN A 11 4.06 2.31 3.48
CA GLN A 11 3.38 3.59 3.60
C GLN A 11 4.45 4.67 3.83
N HIS A 12 4.42 5.72 3.02
CA HIS A 12 5.23 6.91 3.18
C HIS A 12 4.29 8.09 3.28
N ASP A 13 4.31 8.77 4.43
CA ASP A 13 3.43 9.91 4.68
C ASP A 13 4.05 11.25 4.27
N THR A 14 3.24 12.30 4.26
CA THR A 14 3.66 13.66 3.88
C THR A 14 4.68 14.25 4.85
N GLU A 15 4.77 13.74 6.07
CA GLU A 15 5.77 14.11 7.09
C GLU A 15 7.10 13.33 6.97
N ASP A 16 7.28 12.57 5.87
CA ASP A 16 8.47 11.76 5.60
C ASP A 16 8.70 10.58 6.55
N GLN A 17 7.66 10.13 7.25
CA GLN A 17 7.72 8.87 7.98
C GLN A 17 7.43 7.71 7.03
N ILE A 18 8.28 6.68 7.13
CA ILE A 18 8.10 5.41 6.40
C ILE A 18 7.66 4.36 7.40
N ARG A 19 6.53 3.72 7.11
CA ARG A 19 6.00 2.58 7.85
C ARG A 19 5.89 1.38 6.92
N ILE A 20 6.32 0.24 7.41
CA ILE A 20 6.22 -1.04 6.68
C ILE A 20 5.46 -2.00 7.58
N SER A 21 4.38 -2.57 7.07
CA SER A 21 3.58 -3.54 7.81
C SER A 21 4.36 -4.82 8.11
N SER A 22 3.82 -5.63 9.02
CA SER A 22 4.23 -7.03 9.16
C SER A 22 4.07 -7.78 7.84
N ALA A 23 4.89 -8.82 7.65
CA ALA A 23 4.78 -9.70 6.49
C ALA A 23 3.51 -10.55 6.58
N PHE A 24 2.82 -10.71 5.45
CA PHE A 24 1.71 -11.64 5.33
C PHE A 24 1.76 -12.40 3.99
N PRO A 25 1.43 -13.70 4.00
CA PRO A 25 1.44 -14.52 2.80
C PRO A 25 0.23 -14.22 1.93
N VAL A 26 0.43 -14.18 0.62
CA VAL A 26 -0.64 -14.04 -0.39
C VAL A 26 -0.39 -14.98 -1.56
N ASP A 27 -1.46 -15.41 -2.21
CA ASP A 27 -1.48 -16.20 -3.43
C ASP A 27 -1.90 -15.39 -4.66
N ASN A 28 -2.48 -14.21 -4.46
CA ASN A 28 -2.97 -13.32 -5.51
C ASN A 28 -2.73 -11.84 -5.18
N LEU A 29 -1.91 -11.16 -6.00
CA LEU A 29 -1.61 -9.74 -5.84
C LEU A 29 -2.82 -8.83 -6.01
N ASP A 30 -3.73 -9.14 -6.94
CA ASP A 30 -4.89 -8.28 -7.21
C ASP A 30 -5.91 -8.34 -6.06
N GLN A 31 -6.03 -9.50 -5.42
CA GLN A 31 -6.85 -9.63 -4.22
C GLN A 31 -6.19 -8.94 -3.03
N ALA A 32 -4.87 -9.05 -2.88
CA ALA A 32 -4.11 -8.36 -1.85
C ALA A 32 -4.24 -6.83 -1.98
N GLU A 33 -4.09 -6.29 -3.19
CA GLU A 33 -4.25 -4.86 -3.49
C GLU A 33 -5.64 -4.36 -3.09
N LYS A 34 -6.70 -5.05 -3.50
CA LYS A 34 -8.07 -4.71 -3.11
C LYS A 34 -8.27 -4.74 -1.59
N GLY A 35 -7.69 -5.73 -0.91
CA GLY A 35 -7.75 -5.83 0.55
C GLY A 35 -7.04 -4.66 1.25
N VAL A 36 -5.87 -4.26 0.75
CA VAL A 36 -5.15 -3.10 1.28
C VAL A 36 -5.96 -1.82 1.08
N ILE A 37 -6.48 -1.59 -0.13
CA ILE A 37 -7.31 -0.41 -0.43
C ILE A 37 -8.56 -0.39 0.47
N ALA A 38 -9.23 -1.52 0.63
CA ALA A 38 -10.42 -1.62 1.49
C ALA A 38 -10.10 -1.34 2.97
N GLY A 39 -8.96 -1.83 3.47
CA GLY A 39 -8.51 -1.52 4.84
C GLY A 39 -8.28 -0.02 5.04
N TYR A 40 -7.59 0.63 4.10
CA TYR A 40 -7.45 2.09 4.17
C TYR A 40 -8.79 2.81 4.01
N GLU A 41 -9.69 2.35 3.14
CA GLU A 41 -11.01 2.96 2.95
C GLU A 41 -11.79 2.98 4.27
N GLU A 42 -11.75 1.89 5.03
CA GLU A 42 -12.36 1.80 6.37
C GLU A 42 -11.65 2.69 7.39
N ASP A 43 -10.32 2.58 7.50
CA ASP A 43 -9.51 3.33 8.47
C ASP A 43 -9.56 4.85 8.24
N THR A 44 -9.82 5.26 7.00
CA THR A 44 -9.85 6.66 6.57
C THR A 44 -11.26 7.14 6.20
N ALA A 45 -12.30 6.36 6.51
CA ALA A 45 -13.69 6.73 6.26
C ALA A 45 -14.05 8.09 6.91
N TRP A 46 -13.44 8.40 8.07
CA TRP A 46 -13.63 9.66 8.79
C TRP A 46 -13.12 10.89 8.02
N CYS A 47 -12.21 10.73 7.05
CA CYS A 47 -11.66 11.83 6.25
C CYS A 47 -12.05 11.79 4.76
N GLY A 48 -13.02 10.95 4.39
CA GLY A 48 -13.53 10.82 3.02
C GLY A 48 -12.97 9.63 2.24
N GLY A 49 -12.45 8.61 2.94
CA GLY A 49 -11.99 7.36 2.35
C GLY A 49 -10.57 7.42 1.79
N PHE A 50 -10.15 6.33 1.17
CA PHE A 50 -8.77 6.07 0.78
C PHE A 50 -8.19 7.16 -0.11
N LYS A 51 -8.96 7.56 -1.13
CA LYS A 51 -8.51 8.57 -2.10
C LYS A 51 -8.26 9.93 -1.43
N ALA A 52 -9.19 10.40 -0.59
CA ALA A 52 -9.05 11.66 0.11
C ALA A 52 -7.91 11.63 1.12
N ALA A 53 -7.68 10.48 1.76
CA ALA A 53 -6.55 10.27 2.67
C ALA A 53 -5.21 10.28 1.93
N CYS A 54 -5.12 9.63 0.77
CA CYS A 54 -3.94 9.64 -0.09
C CYS A 54 -3.50 11.06 -0.43
N GLU A 55 -4.42 11.88 -0.93
CA GLU A 55 -4.12 13.26 -1.33
C GLU A 55 -3.67 14.15 -0.16
N LYS A 56 -4.07 13.84 1.08
CA LYS A 56 -3.78 14.66 2.27
C LYS A 56 -2.58 14.18 3.07
N TYR A 57 -2.40 12.87 3.21
CA TYR A 57 -1.53 12.28 4.22
C TYR A 57 -0.42 11.42 3.64
N TYR A 58 -0.51 10.98 2.39
CA TYR A 58 0.44 10.00 1.84
C TYR A 58 1.24 10.58 0.67
N LYS A 59 2.53 10.26 0.63
CA LYS A 59 3.40 10.43 -0.54
C LYS A 59 3.41 9.16 -1.39
N ARG A 60 3.37 7.99 -0.74
CA ARG A 60 3.39 6.70 -1.42
C ARG A 60 2.73 5.61 -0.58
N ILE A 61 1.96 4.75 -1.25
CA ILE A 61 1.50 3.48 -0.73
C ILE A 61 1.82 2.41 -1.76
N ALA A 62 2.49 1.33 -1.33
CA ALA A 62 2.91 0.26 -2.21
C ALA A 62 2.89 -1.09 -1.49
N ILE A 63 2.67 -2.16 -2.25
CA ILE A 63 2.97 -3.52 -1.83
C ILE A 63 4.42 -3.82 -2.22
N VAL A 64 5.18 -4.29 -1.24
CA VAL A 64 6.59 -4.66 -1.40
C VAL A 64 6.82 -6.13 -1.05
N SER A 65 7.88 -6.70 -1.60
CA SER A 65 8.37 -8.02 -1.21
C SER A 65 8.74 -8.02 0.27
N ALA A 66 8.31 -9.04 1.02
CA ALA A 66 8.68 -9.15 2.42
C ALA A 66 10.17 -9.44 2.63
N ASP A 67 10.85 -10.00 1.62
CA ASP A 67 12.25 -10.40 1.68
C ASP A 67 13.18 -9.31 1.15
N THR A 68 12.84 -8.70 0.01
CA THR A 68 13.73 -7.73 -0.68
C THR A 68 13.31 -6.28 -0.49
N LEU A 69 12.09 -6.01 0.01
CA LEU A 69 11.47 -4.68 0.06
C LEU A 69 11.32 -3.99 -1.30
N GLU A 70 11.56 -4.72 -2.39
CA GLU A 70 11.30 -4.24 -3.74
C GLU A 70 9.80 -4.02 -3.95
N VAL A 71 9.46 -2.97 -4.68
CA VAL A 71 8.06 -2.63 -4.96
C VAL A 71 7.51 -3.60 -5.99
N ILE A 72 6.53 -4.39 -5.57
CA ILE A 72 5.83 -5.36 -6.42
C ILE A 72 4.61 -4.70 -7.08
N ARG A 73 3.88 -3.87 -6.32
CA ARG A 73 2.72 -3.12 -6.81
C ARG A 73 2.68 -1.73 -6.19
N LEU A 74 2.57 -0.70 -7.02
CA LEU A 74 2.31 0.66 -6.57
C LEU A 74 0.80 0.85 -6.45
N ILE A 75 0.32 1.32 -5.29
CA ILE A 75 -1.11 1.61 -5.06
C ILE A 75 -1.35 3.11 -5.20
N TYR A 76 -0.44 3.93 -4.66
CA TYR A 76 -0.51 5.39 -4.74
C TYR A 76 0.90 5.99 -4.71
N SER A 77 1.10 7.07 -5.46
CA SER A 77 2.31 7.89 -5.43
C SER A 77 2.00 9.33 -5.83
N THR A 78 2.53 10.31 -5.09
CA THR A 78 2.42 11.73 -5.45
C THR A 78 3.24 12.10 -6.68
N ASN A 79 4.24 11.27 -7.04
CA ASN A 79 5.16 11.53 -8.15
C ASN A 79 4.68 11.00 -9.51
N GLU A 80 3.45 10.47 -9.62
CA GLU A 80 2.85 10.05 -10.90
C GLU A 80 2.09 11.19 -11.61
N LYS A 81 2.39 12.45 -11.29
CA LYS A 81 2.07 13.61 -12.15
C LYS A 81 3.24 14.07 -13.04
N GLU A 82 4.36 13.34 -13.06
CA GLU A 82 5.45 13.58 -14.00
C GLU A 82 5.79 12.28 -14.74
N GLY A 83 5.18 12.11 -15.91
CA GLY A 83 5.36 10.98 -16.82
C GLY A 83 4.31 10.95 -17.91
#